data_AF-A0A0Q4G561-F1
#
_entry.id   AF-A0A0Q4G561-F1
#
_cell.length_a   1.000
_cell.length_b   1.000
_cell.length_c   1.000
_cell.angle_alpha   90.00
_cell.angle_beta   90.00
_cell.angle_gamma   90.00
#
_symmetry.space_group_name_H-M   'P 1'
#
loop_
_entity.id
_entity.type
_entity.pdbx_description
1 polymer ?
#
loop_
_entity_poly.entity_id
_entity_poly.type
_entity_poly.pdbx_seq_one_letter_code
_entity_poly.pdbx_strand_id
1 'polypeptide(L)'
;MNATQFYEQLSDQLSILPKNQRIAFAVNICDRLLPDYIDFYAQFNWGNPDILKRSIQCAKNAIANVVDEHEVKQLLAELEAVLPDTEEFTDPLGTYALNAACALFELLEYLLNQEIDHLLNISSTITDTIDFKLSELEEDLNEDEILNHPEMLKEWHHQLQISK
;
A
#
# COMPACT_ATOMS: atom_id res chain seq x y z
N MET A 1 -9.19 -19.04 7.80
CA MET A 1 -7.81 -18.60 7.47
C MET A 1 -7.48 -17.54 8.50
N ASN A 2 -6.37 -17.68 9.22
CA ASN A 2 -5.87 -16.64 10.12
C ASN A 2 -4.78 -15.81 9.40
N ALA A 3 -4.31 -14.74 10.04
CA ALA A 3 -3.31 -13.83 9.45
C ALA A 3 -2.03 -14.57 9.03
N THR A 4 -1.50 -15.47 9.86
CA THR A 4 -0.30 -16.28 9.52
C THR A 4 -0.51 -17.11 8.25
N GLN A 5 -1.62 -17.84 8.18
CA GLN A 5 -1.96 -18.64 6.99
C GLN A 5 -2.15 -17.78 5.75
N PHE A 6 -2.72 -16.58 5.91
CA PHE A 6 -2.87 -15.62 4.82
C PHE A 6 -1.51 -15.15 4.29
N TYR A 7 -0.62 -14.68 5.15
CA TYR A 7 0.70 -14.18 4.73
C TYR A 7 1.61 -15.28 4.19
N GLU A 8 1.59 -16.48 4.76
CA GLU A 8 2.30 -17.65 4.20
C GLU A 8 1.81 -17.95 2.78
N GLN A 9 0.50 -18.06 2.58
CA GLN A 9 -0.06 -18.36 1.28
C GLN A 9 0.19 -17.24 0.26
N LEU A 10 0.08 -15.98 0.67
CA LEU A 10 0.34 -14.83 -0.18
C LEU A 10 1.83 -14.80 -0.59
N SER A 11 2.75 -15.03 0.35
CA SER A 11 4.19 -15.08 0.07
C SER A 11 4.54 -16.17 -0.95
N ASP A 12 3.98 -17.37 -0.78
CA ASP A 12 4.15 -18.49 -1.73
C ASP A 12 3.66 -18.11 -3.13
N GLN A 13 2.48 -17.49 -3.22
CA GLN A 13 1.89 -17.03 -4.47
C GLN A 13 2.74 -15.95 -5.16
N LEU A 14 3.09 -14.88 -4.42
CA LEU A 14 3.90 -13.79 -4.95
C LEU A 14 5.28 -14.28 -5.41
N SER A 15 5.89 -15.23 -4.70
CA SER A 15 7.21 -15.79 -5.02
C SER A 15 7.27 -16.55 -6.35
N ILE A 16 6.14 -17.03 -6.86
CA ILE A 16 6.06 -17.72 -8.16
C ILE A 16 5.49 -16.87 -9.29
N LEU A 17 4.84 -15.74 -8.97
CA LEU A 17 4.30 -14.83 -9.99
C LEU A 17 5.42 -14.23 -10.87
N PRO A 18 5.19 -14.04 -12.16
CA PRO A 18 6.05 -13.22 -13.01
C PRO A 18 6.18 -11.78 -12.47
N LYS A 19 7.35 -11.15 -12.70
CA LYS A 19 7.64 -9.77 -12.24
C LYS A 19 6.53 -8.77 -12.57
N ASN A 20 6.03 -8.78 -13.80
CA ASN A 20 4.98 -7.85 -14.24
C ASN A 20 3.66 -8.04 -13.47
N GLN A 21 3.34 -9.28 -13.06
CA GLN A 21 2.15 -9.57 -12.24
C GLN A 21 2.35 -9.16 -10.79
N ARG A 22 3.56 -9.31 -10.24
CA ARG A 22 3.91 -8.76 -8.91
C ARG A 22 3.79 -7.24 -8.85
N ILE A 23 4.25 -6.54 -9.90
CA ILE A 23 4.07 -5.09 -10.02
C ILE A 23 2.58 -4.75 -10.11
N ALA A 24 1.81 -5.48 -10.91
CA ALA A 24 0.36 -5.26 -11.04
C ALA A 24 -0.39 -5.48 -9.72
N PHE A 25 0.01 -6.48 -8.92
CA PHE A 25 -0.48 -6.70 -7.56
C PHE A 25 -0.27 -5.47 -6.67
N ALA A 26 0.97 -4.99 -6.59
CA ALA A 26 1.30 -3.82 -5.76
C ALA A 26 0.59 -2.55 -6.25
N VAL A 27 0.57 -2.31 -7.57
CA VAL A 27 -0.15 -1.18 -8.18
C VAL A 27 -1.64 -1.20 -7.82
N ASN A 28 -2.29 -2.37 -7.80
CA ASN A 28 -3.69 -2.49 -7.41
C ASN A 28 -3.95 -1.94 -6.01
N ILE A 29 -3.07 -2.25 -5.06
CA ILE A 29 -3.17 -1.78 -3.68
C ILE A 29 -2.86 -0.29 -3.60
N CYS A 30 -1.77 0.18 -4.20
CA CYS A 30 -1.41 1.60 -4.19
C CYS A 30 -2.48 2.49 -4.83
N ASP A 31 -3.11 2.06 -5.92
CA ASP A 31 -4.24 2.78 -6.55
C ASP A 31 -5.44 2.92 -5.58
N ARG A 32 -5.68 1.91 -4.75
CA ARG A 32 -6.79 1.90 -3.78
C ARG A 32 -6.50 2.73 -2.53
N LEU A 33 -5.23 2.90 -2.16
CA LEU A 33 -4.79 3.76 -1.05
C LEU A 33 -4.65 5.23 -1.46
N LEU A 34 -4.41 5.53 -2.74
CA LEU A 34 -4.25 6.90 -3.23
C LEU A 34 -5.36 7.89 -2.79
N PRO A 35 -6.67 7.52 -2.78
CA PRO A 35 -7.73 8.42 -2.31
C PRO A 35 -7.50 8.93 -0.88
N ASP A 36 -6.92 8.13 0.00
CA ASP A 36 -6.67 8.51 1.39
C ASP A 36 -5.69 9.69 1.49
N TYR A 37 -4.65 9.68 0.66
CA TYR A 37 -3.71 10.80 0.55
C TYR A 37 -4.38 12.05 -0.06
N ILE A 38 -5.27 11.85 -1.04
CA ILE A 38 -6.00 12.96 -1.68
C ILE A 38 -6.93 13.65 -0.68
N ASP A 39 -7.63 12.88 0.15
CA ASP A 39 -8.55 13.39 1.17
C ASP A 39 -7.78 14.15 2.26
N PHE A 40 -6.64 13.61 2.70
CA PHE A 40 -5.71 14.32 3.58
C PHE A 40 -5.22 15.65 2.97
N TYR A 41 -4.77 15.65 1.71
CA TYR A 41 -4.36 16.88 1.03
C TYR A 41 -5.51 17.89 0.94
N ALA A 42 -6.73 17.44 0.65
CA ALA A 42 -7.89 18.31 0.57
C ALA A 42 -8.22 18.97 1.92
N GLN A 43 -8.02 18.26 3.02
CA GLN A 43 -8.29 18.73 4.38
C GLN A 43 -7.18 19.67 4.90
N PHE A 44 -5.92 19.28 4.75
CA PHE A 44 -4.78 19.97 5.37
C PHE A 44 -4.01 20.88 4.42
N ASN A 45 -4.26 20.77 3.11
CA ASN A 45 -3.52 21.46 2.05
C ASN A 45 -1.99 21.30 2.20
N TRP A 46 -1.57 20.07 2.54
CA TRP A 46 -0.17 19.72 2.80
C TRP A 46 0.24 18.51 1.96
N GLY A 47 1.50 18.48 1.52
CA GLY A 47 2.04 17.43 0.66
C GLY A 47 1.73 17.67 -0.82
N ASN A 48 1.83 16.61 -1.63
CA ASN A 48 1.60 16.71 -3.07
C ASN A 48 1.09 15.38 -3.69
N PRO A 49 -0.22 15.25 -3.92
CA PRO A 49 -0.80 14.05 -4.52
C PRO A 49 -0.26 13.69 -5.92
N ASP A 50 0.27 14.67 -6.66
CA ASP A 50 0.80 14.41 -8.01
C ASP A 50 2.14 13.68 -7.99
N ILE A 51 2.87 13.70 -6.86
CA ILE A 51 4.04 12.82 -6.66
C ILE A 51 3.56 11.36 -6.62
N LEU A 52 2.56 11.05 -5.79
CA LEU A 52 2.03 9.68 -5.67
C LEU A 52 1.44 9.17 -6.99
N LYS A 53 0.69 10.00 -7.72
CA LYS A 53 0.15 9.65 -9.04
C LYS A 53 1.26 9.33 -10.05
N ARG A 54 2.35 10.11 -10.06
CA ARG A 54 3.51 9.85 -10.92
C ARG A 54 4.21 8.56 -10.52
N SER A 55 4.37 8.28 -9.23
CA SER A 55 4.93 7.01 -8.74
C SER A 55 4.12 5.80 -9.19
N ILE A 56 2.79 5.87 -9.09
CA ILE A 56 1.88 4.84 -9.62
C ILE A 56 2.05 4.69 -11.12
N GLN A 57 2.14 5.79 -11.86
CA GLN A 57 2.30 5.74 -13.31
C GLN A 57 3.65 5.14 -13.72
N CYS A 58 4.73 5.46 -13.01
CA CYS A 58 6.05 4.85 -13.20
C CYS A 58 5.97 3.33 -13.00
N ALA A 59 5.36 2.86 -11.91
CA ALA A 59 5.16 1.44 -11.67
C ALA A 59 4.28 0.77 -12.74
N LYS A 60 3.20 1.40 -13.18
CA LYS A 60 2.37 0.92 -14.31
C LYS A 60 3.18 0.79 -15.60
N ASN A 61 4.06 1.74 -15.90
CA ASN A 61 4.93 1.67 -17.07
C ASN A 61 5.91 0.50 -16.96
N ALA A 62 6.43 0.21 -15.77
CA ALA A 62 7.34 -0.90 -15.49
C ALA A 62 6.72 -2.31 -15.66
N ILE A 63 5.39 -2.42 -15.78
CA ILE A 63 4.71 -3.69 -16.11
C ILE A 63 5.09 -4.16 -17.51
N ALA A 64 5.24 -3.23 -18.46
CA ALA A 64 5.48 -3.53 -19.87
C ALA A 64 6.88 -3.11 -20.36
N ASN A 65 7.61 -2.32 -19.57
CA ASN A 65 8.89 -1.74 -19.96
C ASN A 65 9.99 -2.03 -18.94
N VAL A 66 11.23 -1.79 -19.34
CA VAL A 66 12.37 -1.81 -18.42
C VAL A 66 12.21 -0.67 -17.41
N VAL A 67 12.55 -0.95 -16.14
CA VAL A 67 12.54 0.03 -15.07
C VAL A 67 13.60 1.09 -15.34
N ASP A 68 13.21 2.36 -15.32
CA ASP A 68 14.15 3.48 -15.28
C ASP A 68 14.55 3.73 -13.81
N GLU A 69 15.68 3.15 -13.39
CA GLU A 69 16.16 3.28 -12.02
C GLU A 69 16.45 4.74 -11.61
N HIS A 70 16.75 5.62 -12.56
CA HIS A 70 17.00 7.02 -12.26
C HIS A 70 15.69 7.72 -11.91
N GLU A 71 14.64 7.50 -12.70
CA GLU A 71 13.29 7.99 -12.41
C GLU A 71 12.78 7.46 -11.06
N VAL A 72 12.96 6.17 -10.79
CA VAL A 72 12.54 5.55 -9.52
C VAL A 72 13.23 6.20 -8.32
N LYS A 73 14.56 6.39 -8.37
CA LYS A 73 15.31 7.03 -7.28
C LYS A 73 14.93 8.48 -7.06
N GLN A 74 14.61 9.21 -8.13
CA GLN A 74 14.08 10.56 -8.02
C GLN A 74 12.71 10.56 -7.33
N LEU A 75 11.80 9.67 -7.73
CA LEU A 75 10.48 9.57 -7.14
C LEU A 75 10.51 9.15 -5.67
N LEU A 76 11.45 8.29 -5.26
CA LEU A 76 11.66 7.94 -3.85
C LEU A 76 12.00 9.17 -3.01
N ALA A 77 12.96 9.99 -3.45
CA ALA A 77 13.34 11.23 -2.77
C ALA A 77 12.20 12.27 -2.74
N GLU A 78 11.42 12.37 -3.83
CA GLU A 78 10.23 13.23 -3.87
C GLU A 78 9.13 12.74 -2.92
N LEU A 79 8.94 11.42 -2.81
CA LEU A 79 7.93 10.81 -1.94
C LEU A 79 8.28 10.98 -0.46
N GLU A 80 9.56 10.82 -0.09
CA GLU A 80 10.06 11.06 1.26
C GLU A 80 9.73 12.48 1.75
N ALA A 81 9.85 13.48 0.87
CA ALA A 81 9.54 14.88 1.19
C ALA A 81 8.05 15.16 1.41
N VAL A 82 7.16 14.19 1.13
CA VAL A 82 5.71 14.34 1.26
C VAL A 82 5.06 13.24 2.10
N LEU A 83 5.85 12.52 2.91
CA LEU A 83 5.35 11.62 3.96
C LEU A 83 4.80 12.45 5.13
N PRO A 84 3.50 12.36 5.46
CA PRO A 84 2.94 13.06 6.61
C PRO A 84 3.56 12.56 7.92
N ASP A 85 3.87 13.50 8.82
CA ASP A 85 4.25 13.18 10.20
C ASP A 85 2.99 13.03 11.05
N THR A 86 2.74 11.84 11.59
CA THR A 86 1.57 11.56 12.43
C THR A 86 1.63 12.25 13.80
N GLU A 87 2.81 12.74 14.24
CA GLU A 87 2.90 13.60 15.43
C GLU A 87 2.42 15.03 15.12
N GLU A 88 2.57 15.50 13.88
CA GLU A 88 2.04 16.79 13.42
C GLU A 88 0.55 16.69 13.02
N PHE A 89 0.16 15.61 12.36
CA PHE A 89 -1.20 15.35 11.86
C PHE A 89 -1.87 14.24 12.67
N THR A 90 -2.41 14.60 13.84
CA THR A 90 -3.05 13.65 14.77
C THR A 90 -4.45 13.17 14.35
N ASP A 91 -4.99 13.72 13.26
CA ASP A 91 -6.24 13.26 12.66
C ASP A 91 -6.03 11.90 11.94
N PRO A 92 -7.02 10.98 11.93
CA PRO A 92 -6.93 9.70 11.22
C PRO A 92 -6.45 9.81 9.76
N LEU A 93 -6.81 10.90 9.07
CA LEU A 93 -6.37 11.16 7.69
C LEU A 93 -4.84 11.24 7.57
N GLY A 94 -4.12 11.68 8.61
CA GLY A 94 -2.67 11.71 8.65
C GLY A 94 -2.08 10.29 8.53
N THR A 95 -2.60 9.36 9.32
CA THR A 95 -2.22 7.94 9.27
C THR A 95 -2.57 7.31 7.92
N TYR A 96 -3.77 7.56 7.39
CA TYR A 96 -4.16 6.98 6.09
C TYR A 96 -3.29 7.49 4.95
N ALA A 97 -2.96 8.77 4.94
CA ALA A 97 -2.06 9.35 3.96
C ALA A 97 -0.63 8.82 4.11
N LEU A 98 -0.13 8.67 5.33
CA LEU A 98 1.16 8.02 5.59
C LEU A 98 1.19 6.61 5.01
N ASN A 99 0.17 5.78 5.30
CA ASN A 99 0.07 4.42 4.77
C ASN A 99 0.06 4.41 3.23
N ALA A 100 -0.70 5.29 2.59
CA ALA A 100 -0.72 5.39 1.12
C ALA A 100 0.66 5.71 0.52
N ALA A 101 1.39 6.65 1.13
CA ALA A 101 2.72 7.03 0.69
C ALA A 101 3.77 5.95 1.00
N CYS A 102 3.72 5.30 2.16
CA CYS A 102 4.59 4.18 2.52
C CYS A 102 4.42 2.98 1.57
N ALA A 103 3.19 2.60 1.23
CA ALA A 103 2.94 1.53 0.26
C ALA A 103 3.55 1.84 -1.11
N LEU A 104 3.50 3.10 -1.54
CA LEU A 104 4.17 3.53 -2.78
C LEU A 104 5.69 3.53 -2.66
N PHE A 105 6.22 3.87 -1.49
CA PHE A 105 7.66 3.83 -1.22
C PHE A 105 8.19 2.40 -1.35
N GLU A 106 7.52 1.43 -0.72
CA GLU A 106 7.81 -0.01 -0.85
C GLU A 106 7.71 -0.49 -2.30
N LEU A 107 6.73 -0.02 -3.07
CA LEU A 107 6.61 -0.38 -4.49
C LEU A 107 7.79 0.15 -5.30
N LEU A 108 8.25 1.38 -5.06
CA LEU A 108 9.39 1.94 -5.76
C LEU A 108 10.70 1.20 -5.39
N GLU A 109 10.90 0.86 -4.12
CA GLU A 109 12.04 0.03 -3.67
C GLU A 109 12.00 -1.37 -4.34
N TYR A 110 10.81 -1.99 -4.42
CA TYR A 110 10.61 -3.25 -5.13
C TYR A 110 11.05 -3.17 -6.60
N LEU A 111 10.82 -2.04 -7.29
CA LEU A 111 11.26 -1.88 -8.67
C LEU A 111 12.80 -1.92 -8.81
N LEU A 112 13.54 -1.57 -7.75
CA LEU A 112 15.01 -1.56 -7.72
C LEU A 112 15.59 -2.94 -7.37
N ASN A 113 15.12 -3.59 -6.31
CA ASN A 113 15.76 -4.80 -5.76
C ASN A 113 14.93 -6.10 -5.95
N GLN A 114 13.63 -5.98 -6.23
CA GLN A 114 12.68 -7.08 -6.43
C GLN A 114 12.52 -8.06 -5.25
N GLU A 115 12.77 -7.60 -4.03
CA GLU A 115 12.58 -8.40 -2.81
C GLU A 115 11.08 -8.57 -2.48
N ILE A 116 10.66 -9.80 -2.15
CA ILE A 116 9.24 -10.11 -1.90
C ILE A 116 8.72 -9.39 -0.65
N ASP A 117 9.58 -9.10 0.31
CA ASP A 117 9.23 -8.41 1.55
C ASP A 117 8.56 -7.06 1.28
N HIS A 118 8.96 -6.34 0.23
CA HIS A 118 8.27 -5.10 -0.18
C HIS A 118 6.80 -5.33 -0.55
N LEU A 119 6.48 -6.42 -1.24
CA LEU A 119 5.11 -6.74 -1.62
C LEU A 119 4.27 -7.17 -0.40
N LEU A 120 4.89 -7.86 0.56
CA LEU A 120 4.27 -8.23 1.82
C LEU A 120 4.02 -7.00 2.71
N ASN A 121 4.95 -6.05 2.73
CA ASN A 121 4.77 -4.77 3.40
C ASN A 121 3.58 -4.01 2.81
N ILE A 122 3.47 -3.92 1.47
CA ILE A 122 2.31 -3.30 0.79
C ILE A 122 0.99 -3.99 1.15
N SER A 123 0.99 -5.33 1.18
CA SER A 123 -0.16 -6.14 1.65
C SER A 123 -0.55 -5.80 3.08
N SER A 124 0.44 -5.68 3.98
CA SER A 124 0.21 -5.30 5.37
C SER A 124 -0.36 -3.90 5.46
N THR A 125 0.21 -2.93 4.75
CA THR A 125 -0.21 -1.53 4.82
C THR A 125 -1.69 -1.33 4.50
N ILE A 126 -2.26 -2.01 3.51
CA ILE A 126 -3.70 -1.92 3.25
C ILE A 126 -4.54 -2.66 4.29
N THR A 127 -4.04 -3.78 4.83
CA THR A 127 -4.67 -4.52 5.93
C THR A 127 -4.73 -3.64 7.19
N ASP A 128 -3.61 -3.02 7.56
CA ASP A 128 -3.47 -2.08 8.68
C ASP A 128 -4.34 -0.84 8.48
N THR A 129 -4.47 -0.35 7.25
CA THR A 129 -5.37 0.78 6.92
C THR A 129 -6.83 0.40 7.11
N ILE A 130 -7.23 -0.82 6.76
CA ILE A 130 -8.59 -1.33 6.97
C ILE A 130 -8.85 -1.51 8.46
N ASP A 131 -7.91 -2.11 9.20
CA ASP A 131 -7.98 -2.24 10.65
C ASP A 131 -8.21 -0.88 11.31
N PHE A 132 -7.36 0.10 10.99
CA PHE A 132 -7.47 1.44 11.57
C PHE A 132 -8.83 2.09 11.22
N LYS A 133 -9.29 1.96 9.97
CA LYS A 133 -10.62 2.47 9.57
C LYS A 133 -11.77 1.80 10.33
N LEU A 134 -11.68 0.50 10.59
CA LEU A 134 -12.70 -0.22 11.36
C LEU A 134 -12.68 0.23 12.83
N SER A 135 -11.49 0.36 13.42
CA SER A 135 -11.31 0.85 14.78
C SER A 135 -11.89 2.27 14.99
N GLU A 136 -11.76 3.15 13.99
CA GLU A 136 -12.34 4.50 14.03
C GLU A 136 -13.87 4.52 13.82
N LEU A 137 -14.43 3.53 13.13
CA LEU A 137 -15.87 3.44 12.85
C LEU A 137 -16.63 2.68 13.94
N GLU A 138 -15.99 1.71 14.58
CA GLU A 138 -16.57 0.76 15.53
C GLU A 138 -15.66 0.61 16.76
N GLU A 139 -15.75 1.58 17.69
CA GLU A 139 -14.85 1.73 18.85
C GLU A 139 -14.78 0.50 19.81
N ASP A 140 -15.74 -0.41 19.75
CA ASP A 140 -15.84 -1.58 20.64
C ASP A 140 -15.21 -2.86 20.05
N LEU A 141 -14.74 -2.86 18.80
CA LEU A 141 -14.12 -4.03 18.20
C LEU A 141 -12.76 -4.31 18.83
N ASN A 142 -12.56 -5.55 19.29
CA ASN A 142 -11.23 -6.03 19.66
C ASN A 142 -10.46 -6.60 18.45
N GLU A 143 -9.17 -6.85 18.63
CA GLU A 143 -8.27 -7.36 17.59
C GLU A 143 -8.79 -8.65 16.91
N ASP A 144 -9.30 -9.61 17.68
CA ASP A 144 -9.86 -10.84 17.12
C ASP A 144 -11.13 -10.57 16.29
N GLU A 145 -11.96 -9.61 16.71
CA GLU A 145 -13.16 -9.21 15.97
C GLU A 145 -12.80 -8.50 14.66
N ILE A 146 -11.79 -7.64 14.66
CA ILE A 146 -11.28 -6.97 13.46
C ILE A 146 -10.71 -7.98 12.45
N LEU A 147 -9.91 -8.94 12.92
CA LEU A 147 -9.33 -9.99 12.07
C LEU A 147 -10.40 -10.89 11.43
N ASN A 148 -11.57 -11.02 12.07
CA ASN A 148 -12.71 -11.76 11.54
C ASN A 148 -13.76 -10.86 10.87
N HIS A 149 -13.52 -9.55 10.78
CA HIS A 149 -14.46 -8.60 10.20
C HIS A 149 -14.64 -8.85 8.69
N PRO A 150 -15.86 -8.74 8.14
CA PRO A 150 -16.12 -9.00 6.72
C PRO A 150 -15.23 -8.23 5.74
N GLU A 151 -14.90 -6.97 6.03
CA GLU A 151 -14.00 -6.17 5.17
C GLU A 151 -12.55 -6.67 5.21
N MET A 152 -12.06 -7.15 6.36
CA MET A 152 -10.74 -7.75 6.48
C MET A 152 -10.63 -9.07 5.69
N LEU A 153 -11.61 -9.95 5.86
CA LEU A 153 -11.67 -11.23 5.15
C LEU A 153 -11.83 -11.04 3.63
N LYS A 154 -12.60 -10.04 3.22
CA LYS A 154 -12.77 -9.65 1.83
C LYS A 154 -11.47 -9.13 1.24
N GLU A 155 -10.70 -8.35 1.99
CA GLU A 155 -9.39 -7.88 1.55
C GLU A 155 -8.42 -9.05 1.35
N TRP A 156 -8.27 -9.93 2.34
CA TRP A 156 -7.41 -11.11 2.22
C TRP A 156 -7.81 -11.99 1.03
N HIS A 157 -9.12 -12.19 0.84
CA HIS A 157 -9.61 -12.93 -0.32
C HIS A 157 -9.26 -12.24 -1.64
N HIS A 158 -9.44 -10.91 -1.72
CA HIS A 158 -9.11 -10.13 -2.90
C HIS A 158 -7.63 -10.24 -3.24
N GLN A 159 -6.74 -10.02 -2.26
CA GLN A 159 -5.30 -10.13 -2.46
C GLN A 159 -4.91 -11.52 -2.98
N LEU A 160 -5.39 -12.60 -2.33
CA LEU A 160 -5.16 -13.97 -2.79
C LEU A 160 -5.79 -14.30 -4.15
N GLN A 161 -6.77 -13.54 -4.62
CA GLN A 161 -7.35 -13.72 -5.97
C GLN A 161 -6.47 -13.06 -7.03
N ILE A 162 -5.95 -11.87 -6.75
CA ILE A 162 -5.12 -11.11 -7.70
C ILE A 162 -3.65 -11.55 -7.71
N SER A 163 -3.23 -12.39 -6.75
CA SER A 163 -1.90 -13.01 -6.70
C SER A 163 -1.84 -14.46 -7.21
N LYS A 164 -2.86 -14.95 -7.94
CA LYS A 164 -2.88 -16.30 -8.54
C LYS A 164 -2.22 -16.40 -9.90
#